data_AF-A0A7Y2SJS1-F1
#
_entry.id   AF-A0A7Y2SJS1-F1
#
_cell.length_a   1.000
_cell.length_b   1.000
_cell.length_c   1.000
_cell.angle_alpha   90.00
_cell.angle_beta   90.00
_cell.angle_gamma   90.00
#
_symmetry.space_group_name_H-M   'P 1'
#
loop_
_entity.id
_entity.type
_entity.pdbx_description
1 polymer ?
#
loop_
_entity_poly.entity_id
_entity_poly.type
_entity_poly.pdbx_seq_one_letter_code
_entity_poly.pdbx_strand_id
1 'polypeptide(L)' 'MYEKEIVYDPETRDFAMYLDGELVGFARTYQEAEVTLDEIVFELISGQYVREAA' A
#
# COMPACT_ATOMS: atom_id res chain seq x y z
N MET A 1 4.58 8.98 -9.56
CA MET A 1 3.95 9.37 -8.28
C MET A 1 3.00 8.23 -7.97
N TYR A 2 3.18 7.53 -6.87
CA TYR A 2 2.34 6.36 -6.56
C TYR A 2 0.96 6.83 -6.08
N GLU A 3 -0.11 6.32 -6.66
CA GLU A 3 -1.48 6.57 -6.21
C GLU A 3 -1.85 5.54 -5.14
N LYS A 4 -2.20 6.00 -3.94
CA LYS A 4 -2.64 5.14 -2.84
C LYS A 4 -4.16 5.23 -2.74
N GLU A 5 -4.85 4.11 -2.88
CA GLU A 5 -6.29 4.02 -2.70
C GLU A 5 -6.63 2.99 -1.60
N ILE A 6 -7.56 3.35 -0.72
CA ILE A 6 -8.06 2.46 0.34
C ILE A 6 -9.57 2.33 0.15
N VAL A 7 -10.02 1.13 -0.17
CA VAL A 7 -11.43 0.81 -0.40
C VAL A 7 -11.93 -0.05 0.76
N TYR A 8 -13.01 0.38 1.40
CA TYR A 8 -13.66 -0.41 2.45
C TYR A 8 -14.56 -1.47 1.82
N ASP A 9 -14.34 -2.74 2.15
CA ASP A 9 -15.18 -3.85 1.73
C ASP A 9 -16.16 -4.24 2.86
N PRO A 10 -17.47 -4.03 2.67
CA PRO A 10 -18.47 -4.36 3.67
C PRO A 10 -18.74 -5.87 3.80
N GLU A 11 -18.36 -6.71 2.82
CA GLU A 11 -18.58 -8.16 2.85
C GLU A 11 -17.57 -8.86 3.78
N THR A 12 -16.31 -8.48 3.66
CA THR A 12 -15.17 -9.01 4.44
C THR A 12 -14.89 -8.18 5.69
N ARG A 13 -15.43 -6.95 5.76
CA ARG A 13 -15.18 -5.94 6.81
C ARG A 13 -13.70 -5.59 6.92
N ASP A 14 -12.99 -5.62 5.81
CA ASP A 14 -11.60 -5.20 5.70
C ASP A 14 -11.46 -4.01 4.74
N PHE A 15 -10.26 -3.47 4.70
CA PHE A 15 -9.87 -2.34 3.88
C PHE A 15 -8.88 -2.85 2.85
N ALA A 16 -9.33 -2.94 1.60
CA ALA A 16 -8.48 -3.27 0.47
C ALA A 16 -7.59 -2.07 0.14
N MET A 17 -6.30 -2.32 0.06
CA MET A 17 -5.27 -1.34 -0.27
C MET A 17 -4.84 -1.52 -1.71
N TYR A 18 -4.91 -0.44 -2.48
CA TYR A 18 -4.47 -0.39 -3.85
C TYR A 18 -3.31 0.60 -3.98
N LEU A 19 -2.29 0.20 -4.71
CA LEU A 19 -1.17 1.03 -5.09
C LEU A 19 -1.08 1.06 -6.61
N ASP A 20 -1.21 2.23 -7.22
CA ASP A 20 -1.19 2.40 -8.68
C ASP A 20 -2.25 1.54 -9.40
N GLY A 21 -3.39 1.32 -8.75
CA GLY A 21 -4.46 0.44 -9.24
C GLY A 21 -4.22 -1.06 -9.03
N GLU A 22 -3.07 -1.47 -8.48
CA GLU A 22 -2.80 -2.86 -8.10
C GLU A 22 -3.16 -3.12 -6.63
N LEU A 23 -3.89 -4.20 -6.36
CA LEU A 23 -4.19 -4.64 -5.00
C LEU A 23 -2.90 -5.09 -4.31
N VAL A 24 -2.45 -4.34 -3.33
CA VAL A 24 -1.22 -4.63 -2.56
C VAL A 24 -1.50 -5.35 -1.25
N GLY A 25 -2.73 -5.29 -0.74
CA GLY A 25 -3.11 -6.06 0.45
C GLY A 25 -4.45 -5.67 1.05
N PHE A 26 -4.73 -6.23 2.22
CA PHE A 26 -5.93 -5.96 3.01
C PHE A 26 -5.55 -5.64 4.45
N ALA A 27 -6.24 -4.68 5.07
CA ALA A 27 -6.07 -4.33 6.47
C ALA A 27 -7.40 -4.38 7.23
N ARG A 28 -7.38 -4.59 8.54
CA ARG A 28 -8.62 -4.65 9.34
C ARG A 28 -9.14 -3.27 9.72
N THR A 29 -8.29 -2.25 9.62
CA THR A 29 -8.63 -0.86 9.93
C THR A 29 -8.00 0.08 8.91
N TYR A 30 -8.61 1.25 8.71
CA TYR A 30 -8.07 2.29 7.82
C TYR A 30 -6.66 2.73 8.24
N GLN A 31 -6.41 2.86 9.55
CA GLN A 31 -5.09 3.27 10.05
C GLN A 31 -4.01 2.21 9.77
N GLU A 32 -4.34 0.93 9.94
CA GLU A 32 -3.43 -0.16 9.59
C GLU A 32 -3.18 -0.19 8.08
N ALA A 33 -4.21 0.05 7.26
CA ALA A 33 -4.06 0.18 5.81
C ALA A 33 -3.10 1.31 5.42
N GLU A 34 -3.23 2.49 6.02
CA GLU A 34 -2.34 3.62 5.74
C GLU A 34 -0.89 3.31 6.13
N VAL A 35 -0.65 2.73 7.31
CA VAL A 35 0.70 2.37 7.77
C VAL A 35 1.32 1.34 6.83
N THR A 36 0.59 0.28 6.48
CA THR A 36 1.09 -0.76 5.58
C THR A 36 1.34 -0.22 4.17
N LEU A 37 0.45 0.62 3.61
CA LEU A 37 0.68 1.28 2.32
C LEU A 37 1.92 2.19 2.35
N ASP A 38 2.15 2.88 3.46
CA ASP A 38 3.32 3.73 3.61
C ASP A 38 4.62 2.93 3.69
N GLU A 39 4.62 1.84 4.46
CA GLU A 39 5.74 0.89 4.52
C GLU A 39 6.06 0.29 3.14
N ILE A 40 5.04 -0.18 2.40
CA ILE A 40 5.20 -0.73 1.05
C ILE A 40 5.77 0.32 0.10
N VAL A 41 5.23 1.54 0.09
CA VAL A 41 5.75 2.62 -0.76
C VAL A 41 7.18 2.99 -0.37
N PHE A 42 7.48 3.04 0.92
CA PHE A 42 8.83 3.30 1.41
C PHE A 42 9.80 2.20 0.95
N GLU A 43 9.43 0.93 1.04
CA GLU A 43 10.24 -0.19 0.54
C GLU A 43 10.40 -0.16 -0.98
N LEU A 44 9.36 0.19 -1.75
CA LEU A 44 9.46 0.33 -3.21
C LEU A 44 10.41 1.46 -3.61
N ILE A 45 10.27 2.62 -2.96
CA ILE A 45 11.14 3.78 -3.19
C ILE A 45 12.57 3.40 -2.77
N SER A 46 12.76 2.94 -1.54
CA SER A 46 14.07 2.56 -0.99
C SER A 46 14.75 1.46 -1.81
N GLY A 47 14.02 0.42 -2.21
CA GLY A 47 14.51 -0.68 -3.03
C GLY A 47 14.86 -0.27 -4.47
N GLN A 48 14.14 0.68 -5.06
CA GLN A 48 14.52 1.31 -6.34
C GLN A 48 15.76 2.19 -6.17
N TYR A 49 15.83 2.99 -5.11
CA TYR A 49 17.00 3.82 -4.79
C TYR A 49 18.27 2.99 -4.60
N VAL A 50 18.17 1.79 -4.00
CA VAL A 50 19.32 0.89 -3.83
C VAL A 50 19.79 0.30 -5.16
N ARG A 51 18.90 0.14 -6.16
CA ARG A 51 19.28 -0.41 -7.48
C ARG A 51 19.93 0.60 -8.41
N GLU A 52 19.67 1.90 -8.28
CA GLU A 52 20.33 2.94 -9.08
C GLU A 52 21.72 3.36 -8.53
N ALA A 53 22.11 2.88 -7.34
CA ALA A 53 23.38 3.23 -6.71
C ALA A 53 24.54 2.21 -6.95
N ALA A 54 24.39 1.27 -7.89
CA ALA A 54 25.35 0.20 -8.16
C ALA A 54 26.07 0.34 -9.51
#